data_AF-A0A2E7NIL1-F1
#
_entry.id   AF-A0A2E7NIL1-F1
#
_cell.length_a   1.000
_cell.length_b   1.000
_cell.length_c   1.000
_cell.angle_alpha   90.00
_cell.angle_beta   90.00
_cell.angle_gamma   90.00
#
_symmetry.space_group_name_H-M   'P 1'
#
loop_
_entity.id
_entity.type
_entity.pdbx_description
1 polymer ?
#
loop_
_entity_poly.entity_id
_entity_poly.type
_entity_poly.pdbx_seq_one_letter_code
_entity_poly.pdbx_strand_id
1 'polypeptide(L)'
;GGVVIVVTFARNDGYYGPWLKSSPWREEGVVEDPNTGIRNKLFTANELDAVFAPPLVREVGSTLVFIDDAAGVTWTRRFLMHIYRNQGYSVPDD
;
A
#
# COMPACT_ATOMS: atom_id res chain seq x y z
N GLY A 1 -4.62 -10.84 21.49
CA GLY A 1 -4.01 -10.46 20.20
C GLY A 1 -5.01 -9.70 19.35
N GLY A 2 -4.56 -8.70 18.60
CA GLY A 2 -5.39 -7.85 17.73
C GLY A 2 -5.14 -8.10 16.25
N VAL A 3 -6.07 -7.67 15.39
CA VAL A 3 -5.93 -7.72 13.93
C VAL A 3 -5.81 -6.30 13.39
N VAL A 4 -4.89 -6.08 12.46
CA VAL A 4 -4.70 -4.83 11.74
C VAL A 4 -4.88 -5.10 10.25
N ILE A 5 -5.76 -4.35 9.61
CA ILE A 5 -5.95 -4.41 8.16
C ILE A 5 -5.33 -3.15 7.56
N VAL A 6 -4.43 -3.33 6.62
CA VAL A 6 -3.74 -2.23 5.92
C VAL A 6 -4.12 -2.29 4.45
N VAL A 7 -4.64 -1.17 3.93
CA VAL A 7 -4.92 -0.99 2.50
C VAL A 7 -4.14 0.23 2.02
N THR A 8 -3.32 0.06 0.98
CA THR A 8 -2.47 1.14 0.43
C THR A 8 -2.30 1.01 -1.07
N PHE A 9 -1.83 2.05 -1.75
CA PHE A 9 -1.57 2.02 -3.19
C PHE A 9 -0.40 1.09 -3.53
N ALA A 10 -0.60 0.22 -4.52
CA ALA A 10 0.45 -0.64 -5.02
C ALA A 10 1.44 0.13 -5.91
N ARG A 11 2.71 -0.25 -5.91
CA ARG A 11 3.73 0.41 -6.75
C ARG A 11 3.57 0.16 -8.25
N ASN A 12 2.90 -0.93 -8.61
CA ASN A 12 2.47 -1.24 -9.98
C ASN A 12 1.04 -0.74 -10.27
N ASP A 13 0.59 0.28 -9.55
CA ASP A 13 -0.66 0.97 -9.81
C ASP A 13 -0.70 1.55 -11.23
N GLY A 14 -1.81 1.37 -11.93
CA GLY A 14 -1.98 1.86 -13.30
C GLY A 14 -2.30 3.35 -13.35
N TYR A 15 -2.94 3.89 -12.31
CA TYR A 15 -3.35 5.30 -12.23
C TYR A 15 -2.17 6.22 -11.89
N TYR A 16 -1.48 5.97 -10.78
CA TYR A 16 -0.31 6.74 -10.34
C TYR A 16 0.98 6.36 -11.08
N GLY A 17 1.01 5.20 -11.75
CA GLY A 17 2.20 4.66 -12.42
C GLY A 17 2.91 5.64 -13.38
N PRO A 18 2.18 6.35 -14.28
CA PRO A 18 2.80 7.34 -15.15
C PRO A 18 3.47 8.49 -14.39
N TRP A 19 2.82 9.03 -13.36
CA TRP A 19 3.36 10.13 -12.56
C TRP A 19 4.51 9.69 -11.65
N LEU A 20 4.49 8.44 -11.17
CA LEU A 20 5.60 7.87 -10.43
C LEU A 20 6.87 7.81 -11.29
N LYS A 21 6.76 7.47 -12.58
CA LYS A 21 7.92 7.42 -13.51
C LYS A 21 8.61 8.78 -13.67
N SER A 22 7.83 9.86 -13.65
CA SER A 22 8.31 11.24 -13.72
C SER A 22 8.62 11.86 -12.36
N SER A 23 8.33 11.18 -11.24
CA SER A 23 8.54 11.71 -9.90
C SER A 23 10.03 11.84 -9.58
N PRO A 24 10.48 12.95 -8.97
CA PRO A 24 11.85 13.05 -8.46
C PRO A 24 12.12 12.07 -7.32
N TRP A 25 11.08 11.54 -6.67
CA TRP A 25 11.16 10.55 -5.57
C TRP A 25 10.75 9.14 -6.02
N ARG A 26 10.89 8.83 -7.32
CA ARG A 26 10.43 7.55 -7.88
C ARG A 26 11.01 6.32 -7.18
N GLU A 27 12.26 6.39 -6.73
CA GLU A 27 12.96 5.29 -6.03
C GLU A 27 12.37 5.06 -4.64
N GLU A 28 11.83 6.13 -4.03
CA GLU A 28 11.09 6.04 -2.78
C GLU A 28 9.62 5.65 -3.03
N GLY A 29 9.14 5.50 -4.26
CA GLY A 29 7.73 5.19 -4.50
C GLY A 29 6.79 6.35 -4.15
N VAL A 30 7.29 7.59 -4.08
CA VAL A 30 6.46 8.76 -3.77
C VAL A 30 6.05 9.45 -5.06
N VAL A 31 4.78 9.83 -5.14
CA VAL A 31 4.20 10.58 -6.27
C VAL A 31 3.36 11.74 -5.74
N GLU A 32 3.44 12.89 -6.40
CA GLU A 32 2.55 14.02 -6.16
C GLU A 32 1.43 13.98 -7.21
N ASP A 33 0.17 13.92 -6.76
CA ASP A 33 -0.97 13.94 -7.68
C ASP A 33 -1.11 15.36 -8.26
N PRO A 34 -0.98 15.54 -9.59
CA PRO A 34 -0.97 16.86 -10.19
C PRO A 34 -2.32 17.58 -10.09
N ASN A 35 -3.42 16.86 -9.84
CA ASN A 35 -4.75 17.44 -9.75
C ASN A 35 -5.07 17.94 -8.34
N THR A 36 -4.47 17.34 -7.31
CA THR A 36 -4.79 17.63 -5.90
C THR A 36 -3.62 18.20 -5.11
N GLY A 37 -2.39 18.07 -5.62
CA GLY A 37 -1.16 18.42 -4.90
C GLY A 37 -0.81 17.45 -3.76
N ILE A 38 -1.59 16.37 -3.57
CA ILE A 38 -1.37 15.42 -2.48
C ILE A 38 -0.24 14.46 -2.84
N ARG A 39 0.72 14.31 -1.92
CA ARG A 39 1.77 13.29 -2.02
C ARG A 39 1.29 11.95 -1.51
N ASN A 40 1.35 10.94 -2.38
CA ASN A 40 1.02 9.57 -2.08
C ASN A 40 2.30 8.72 -2.05
N LYS A 41 2.38 7.80 -1.09
CA LYS A 41 3.41 6.76 -1.03
C LYS A 41 2.81 5.46 -1.57
N LEU A 42 3.44 4.91 -2.59
CA LEU A 42 3.12 3.63 -3.18
C LEU A 42 4.08 2.57 -2.63
N PHE A 43 3.59 1.34 -2.46
CA PHE A 43 4.35 0.25 -1.85
C PHE A 43 4.40 -0.98 -2.76
N THR A 44 5.53 -1.68 -2.76
CA THR A 44 5.55 -3.12 -3.04
C THR A 44 5.09 -3.89 -1.79
N ALA A 45 4.69 -5.16 -1.95
CA ALA A 45 4.28 -5.99 -0.81
C ALA A 45 5.39 -6.12 0.25
N ASN A 46 6.65 -6.25 -0.18
CA ASN A 46 7.79 -6.39 0.73
C ASN A 46 8.09 -5.09 1.48
N GLU A 47 7.98 -3.93 0.82
CA GLU A 47 8.13 -2.63 1.48
C GLU A 47 7.05 -2.41 2.52
N LEU A 48 5.82 -2.83 2.24
CA LEU A 48 4.72 -2.74 3.20
C LEU A 48 4.99 -3.63 4.42
N ASP A 49 5.43 -4.87 4.20
CA ASP A 49 5.75 -5.79 5.30
C ASP A 49 6.90 -5.28 6.16
N ALA A 50 7.92 -4.65 5.58
CA ALA A 50 9.04 -4.07 6.32
C ALA A 50 8.62 -2.94 7.29
N VAL A 51 7.46 -2.30 7.08
CA VAL A 51 6.92 -1.28 8.00
C VAL A 51 6.30 -1.91 9.24
N PHE A 52 5.65 -3.08 9.10
CA PHE A 52 4.83 -3.68 10.15
C PHE A 52 5.46 -4.92 10.81
N ALA A 53 6.42 -5.57 10.15
CA ALA A 53 7.15 -6.71 10.68
C ALA A 53 8.46 -6.27 11.37
N PRO A 54 8.95 -7.00 12.39
CA PRO A 54 8.30 -8.14 13.05
C PRO A 54 7.22 -7.83 14.11
N PRO A 55 6.89 -6.58 14.53
CA PRO A 55 5.87 -6.35 15.56
C PRO A 55 4.51 -7.01 15.26
N LEU A 56 4.17 -7.16 13.98
CA LEU A 56 2.99 -7.86 13.52
C LEU A 56 3.37 -8.97 12.55
N VAL A 57 2.62 -10.07 12.58
CA VAL A 57 2.78 -11.21 11.66
C VAL A 57 1.78 -11.07 10.54
N ARG A 58 2.22 -11.12 9.27
CA ARG A 58 1.31 -11.11 8.12
C ARG A 58 0.57 -12.44 8.02
N GLU A 59 -0.75 -12.38 8.09
CA GLU A 59 -1.64 -13.53 7.94
C GLU A 59 -2.07 -13.70 6.48
N VAL A 60 -2.41 -12.58 5.82
CA VAL A 60 -2.94 -12.56 4.46
C VAL A 60 -2.33 -11.38 3.70
N GLY A 61 -1.97 -11.61 2.44
CA GLY A 61 -1.64 -10.55 1.48
C GLY A 61 -2.47 -10.73 0.22
N SER A 62 -3.10 -9.65 -0.25
CA SER A 62 -3.88 -9.63 -1.48
C SER A 62 -3.69 -8.32 -2.23
N THR A 63 -3.96 -8.33 -3.54
CA THR A 63 -4.04 -7.13 -4.36
C THR A 63 -5.48 -6.92 -4.79
N LEU A 64 -6.07 -5.79 -4.42
CA LEU A 64 -7.38 -5.36 -4.89
C LEU A 64 -7.20 -4.54 -6.17
N VAL A 65 -8.01 -4.82 -7.17
CA VAL A 65 -7.94 -4.16 -8.48
C VAL A 65 -9.28 -3.49 -8.76
N PHE A 66 -9.25 -2.18 -8.93
CA PHE A 66 -10.38 -1.36 -9.36
C PHE A 66 -10.10 -0.89 -10.78
N ILE A 67 -11.08 -1.07 -11.67
CA ILE A 67 -11.02 -0.60 -13.04
C ILE A 67 -12.11 0.46 -13.15
N ASP A 68 -11.71 1.70 -13.44
CA ASP A 68 -12.66 2.77 -13.76
C ASP A 68 -12.77 2.89 -15.27
N ASP A 69 -13.86 2.34 -15.80
CA ASP A 69 -14.21 2.42 -17.23
C ASP A 69 -15.14 3.61 -17.55
N ALA A 70 -15.62 4.35 -16.54
CA ALA A 70 -16.61 5.41 -16.71
C ALA A 70 -15.99 6.77 -17.08
N ALA A 71 -14.70 6.97 -16.81
CA ALA A 71 -14.00 8.25 -17.02
C ALA A 71 -13.61 8.55 -18.49
N GLY A 72 -14.04 7.75 -19.47
CA GLY A 72 -13.62 7.89 -20.88
C GLY A 72 -12.16 7.52 -21.15
N VAL A 73 -11.40 7.17 -20.09
CA VAL A 73 -10.05 6.64 -20.12
C VAL A 73 -10.00 5.50 -19.11
N THR A 74 -9.77 4.27 -19.56
CA THR A 74 -9.61 3.12 -18.66
C THR A 74 -8.29 3.25 -17.91
N TRP A 75 -8.35 3.45 -16.60
CA TRP A 75 -7.20 3.29 -15.71
C TRP A 75 -7.48 2.22 -14.66
N THR A 76 -6.42 1.50 -14.28
CA THR A 76 -6.51 0.49 -13.22
C THR A 76 -5.92 1.05 -11.93
N ARG A 77 -6.73 1.13 -10.87
CA ARG A 77 -6.23 1.35 -9.51
C ARG A 77 -5.95 0.03 -8.81
N ARG A 78 -4.71 -0.19 -8.38
CA ARG A 78 -4.29 -1.36 -7.62
C ARG A 78 -3.95 -0.97 -6.19
N PHE A 79 -4.53 -1.69 -5.24
CA PHE A 79 -4.24 -1.54 -3.83
C PHE A 79 -3.68 -2.83 -3.27
N LEU A 80 -2.70 -2.73 -2.38
CA LEU A 80 -2.28 -3.82 -1.53
C LEU A 80 -3.19 -3.86 -0.31
N MET A 81 -3.77 -5.02 -0.02
CA MET A 81 -4.50 -5.29 1.20
C MET A 81 -3.76 -6.39 1.98
N HIS A 82 -3.15 -6.02 3.09
CA HIS A 82 -2.51 -6.96 4.00
C HIS A 82 -3.26 -7.02 5.33
N ILE A 83 -3.42 -8.22 5.87
CA ILE A 83 -3.96 -8.46 7.21
C ILE A 83 -2.81 -8.92 8.08
N TYR A 84 -2.59 -8.21 9.17
CA TYR A 84 -1.57 -8.52 10.17
C TYR A 84 -2.22 -8.89 11.50
N ARG A 85 -1.58 -9.79 12.24
CA ARG A 85 -1.95 -10.15 13.61
C ARG A 85 -0.88 -9.70 14.58
N ASN A 86 -1.30 -8.99 15.63
CA ASN A 86 -0.50 -8.80 16.83
C ASN A 86 -0.64 -10.07 17.69
N GLN A 87 0.42 -10.86 17.80
CA GLN A 87 0.41 -12.07 18.62
C GLN A 87 0.30 -11.76 20.13
N GLY A 88 0.47 -10.51 20.53
CA GLY A 88 0.53 -10.08 21.92
C GLY A 88 1.91 -10.39 22.49
N TYR A 89 2.60 -9.38 22.99
CA TYR A 89 3.59 -9.65 24.02
C TYR A 89 2.79 -10.12 25.24
N SER A 90 2.98 -11.39 25.64
CA SER A 90 2.67 -11.81 26.99
C SER A 90 3.56 -10.94 27.89
N VAL A 91 2.96 -10.00 28.62
CA VAL A 91 3.62 -9.43 29.79
C VAL A 91 3.84 -10.63 30.73
N PRO A 92 5.08 -10.95 31.15
CA PRO A 92 5.27 -11.98 32.16
C PRO A 92 4.45 -11.57 33.39
N ASP A 93 3.63 -12.47 33.90
CA ASP A 93 2.90 -12.23 35.16
C ASP A 93 3.94 -11.85 36.24
N ASP A 94 3.70 -10.71 36.91
CA ASP A 94 4.49 -10.21 38.06
C ASP A 94 4.43 -11.17 39.27
#